data_AF-A0A8T7D8S2-F1
#
_entry.id   AF-A0A8T7D8S2-F1
#
_cell.length_a   1.000
_cell.length_b   1.000
_cell.length_c   1.000
_cell.angle_alpha   90.00
_cell.angle_beta   90.00
_cell.angle_gamma   90.00
#
_symmetry.space_group_name_H-M   'P 1'
#
loop_
_entity.id
_entity.type
_entity.pdbx_description
1 polymer ?
#
loop_
_entity_poly.entity_id
_entity_poly.type
_entity_poly.pdbx_seq_one_letter_code
_entity_poly.pdbx_strand_id
1 'polypeptide(L)'
;MRDEYDFSKAKGSGDIPHLARLRSEANGKTRITIMLDNDVLASFRKWADVEGLGYQTLINQTLRANIGSNTGSRPLDEQTLRRVIREEMSAGT
;
A
#
# COMPACT_ATOMS: atom_id res chain seq x y z
N MET A 1 32.71 -13.19 -28.07
CA MET A 1 32.24 -12.13 -27.15
C MET A 1 33.32 -11.06 -27.15
N ARG A 2 33.01 -9.76 -27.14
CA ARG A 2 34.07 -8.72 -27.12
C ARG A 2 34.57 -8.54 -25.69
N ASP A 3 35.88 -8.49 -25.54
CA ASP A 3 36.54 -8.50 -24.23
C ASP A 3 36.40 -7.16 -23.48
N GLU A 4 36.24 -6.04 -24.20
CA GLU A 4 36.12 -4.72 -23.58
C GLU A 4 35.07 -3.85 -24.30
N TYR A 5 34.20 -3.23 -23.50
CA TYR A 5 33.23 -2.23 -23.95
C TYR A 5 33.62 -0.87 -23.37
N ASP A 6 33.76 0.12 -24.25
CA ASP A 6 34.00 1.51 -23.87
C ASP A 6 32.67 2.19 -23.50
N PHE A 7 32.52 2.51 -22.22
CA PHE A 7 31.35 3.20 -21.65
C PHE A 7 31.61 4.68 -21.36
N SER A 8 32.69 5.27 -21.87
CA SER A 8 33.05 6.68 -21.66
C SER A 8 31.97 7.69 -22.08
N LYS A 9 31.06 7.29 -22.98
CA LYS A 9 29.91 8.09 -23.45
C LYS A 9 28.55 7.56 -22.97
N ALA A 10 28.52 6.61 -22.03
CA ALA A 10 27.26 6.07 -21.53
C ALA A 10 26.52 7.12 -20.70
N LYS A 11 25.25 7.37 -21.04
CA LYS A 11 24.38 8.25 -20.26
C LYS A 11 24.03 7.59 -18.92
N GLY A 12 24.11 8.33 -17.82
CA GLY A 12 23.68 7.82 -16.52
C GLY A 12 22.21 7.44 -16.54
N SER A 13 21.82 6.42 -15.76
CA SER A 13 20.41 5.99 -15.66
C SER A 13 19.44 7.11 -15.24
N GLY A 14 19.94 8.20 -14.65
CA GLY A 14 19.16 9.40 -14.33
C GLY A 14 18.87 10.32 -15.52
N ASP A 15 19.66 10.26 -16.59
CA ASP A 15 19.50 11.13 -17.76
C ASP A 15 18.65 10.50 -18.87
N ILE A 16 18.25 9.23 -18.69
CA ILE A 16 17.34 8.53 -19.57
C ILE A 16 15.92 8.89 -19.11
N PRO A 17 15.14 9.67 -19.89
CA PRO A 17 13.87 10.23 -19.43
C PRO A 17 12.88 9.19 -18.91
N HIS A 18 12.91 7.97 -19.46
CA HIS A 18 12.06 6.86 -19.02
C HIS A 18 12.47 6.30 -17.65
N LEU A 19 13.78 6.22 -17.35
CA LEU A 19 14.30 5.74 -16.07
C LEU A 19 14.24 6.82 -14.97
N ALA A 20 14.39 8.08 -15.36
CA ALA A 20 14.16 9.23 -14.47
C ALA A 20 12.70 9.27 -13.99
N ARG A 21 11.74 8.98 -14.88
CA ARG A 21 10.31 8.88 -14.54
C ARG A 21 10.03 7.76 -13.54
N LEU A 22 10.60 6.58 -13.76
CA LEU A 22 10.51 5.45 -12.81
C LEU A 22 11.10 5.79 -11.44
N ARG A 23 12.19 6.59 -11.37
CA ARG A 23 12.71 7.11 -10.10
C ARG A 23 11.78 8.16 -9.47
N SER A 24 11.16 9.02 -10.27
CA SER A 24 10.24 10.05 -9.76
C SER A 24 8.90 9.49 -9.27
N GLU A 25 8.40 8.40 -9.86
CA GLU A 25 7.23 7.64 -9.37
C GLU A 25 7.49 6.99 -8.00
N ALA A 26 8.77 6.85 -7.62
CA ALA A 26 9.20 6.37 -6.30
C ALA A 26 9.34 7.48 -5.25
N ASN A 27 9.12 8.77 -5.58
CA ASN A 27 9.13 9.83 -4.57
C ASN A 27 8.01 9.57 -3.53
N GLY A 28 8.42 9.18 -2.32
CA GLY A 28 7.53 8.82 -1.21
C GLY A 28 7.14 7.34 -1.11
N LYS A 29 7.64 6.46 -1.99
CA LYS A 29 7.38 5.01 -1.96
C LYS A 29 8.69 4.22 -1.99
N THR A 30 8.94 3.42 -0.96
CA THR A 30 10.10 2.54 -0.90
C THR A 30 9.78 1.19 -1.54
N ARG A 31 10.60 0.73 -2.50
CA ARG A 31 10.51 -0.64 -3.01
C ARG A 31 11.00 -1.61 -1.92
N ILE A 32 10.15 -2.55 -1.54
CA ILE A 32 10.48 -3.60 -0.57
C ILE A 32 10.33 -4.97 -1.24
N THR A 33 11.09 -5.95 -0.76
CA THR A 33 10.91 -7.35 -1.11
C THR A 33 10.23 -8.02 0.08
N ILE A 34 9.00 -8.49 -0.12
CA ILE A 34 8.22 -9.23 0.88
C ILE A 34 7.60 -10.46 0.22
N MET A 35 7.40 -11.52 0.99
CA MET A 35 6.56 -12.64 0.58
C MET A 35 5.13 -12.36 1.02
N LEU A 36 4.18 -12.55 0.11
CA LEU A 36 2.75 -12.50 0.39
C LEU A 36 2.14 -13.80 -0.11
N ASP A 37 1.16 -14.32 0.63
CA ASP A 37 0.46 -15.53 0.25
C ASP A 37 -0.32 -15.33 -1.06
N ASN A 38 -0.43 -16.40 -1.84
CA ASN A 38 -1.03 -16.35 -3.17
C ASN A 38 -2.52 -15.99 -3.13
N ASP A 39 -3.22 -16.43 -2.08
CA ASP A 39 -4.64 -16.14 -1.84
C ASP A 39 -4.86 -14.66 -1.48
N VAL A 40 -3.95 -14.06 -0.69
CA VAL A 40 -3.93 -12.62 -0.42
C VAL A 40 -3.76 -11.86 -1.72
N LEU A 41 -2.75 -12.19 -2.53
CA LEU A 41 -2.53 -11.54 -3.83
C LEU A 41 -3.73 -11.70 -4.77
N ALA A 42 -4.35 -12.88 -4.83
CA ALA A 42 -5.52 -13.14 -5.65
C ALA A 42 -6.73 -12.31 -5.20
N SER A 43 -6.94 -12.16 -3.89
CA SER A 43 -8.04 -11.38 -3.32
C SER A 43 -7.88 -9.88 -3.63
N PHE A 44 -6.69 -9.33 -3.39
CA PHE A 44 -6.41 -7.92 -3.68
C PHE A 44 -6.47 -7.59 -5.17
N ARG A 45 -6.15 -8.52 -6.06
CA ARG A 45 -6.36 -8.34 -7.51
C ARG A 45 -7.85 -8.22 -7.84
N LYS A 46 -8.67 -9.13 -7.34
CA LYS A 46 -10.13 -9.11 -7.58
C LYS A 46 -10.79 -7.84 -7.04
N TRP A 47 -10.43 -7.42 -5.83
CA TRP A 47 -10.98 -6.20 -5.24
C TRP A 47 -10.56 -4.95 -6.01
N ALA A 48 -9.30 -4.90 -6.43
CA ALA A 48 -8.78 -3.79 -7.23
C ALA A 48 -9.47 -3.69 -8.60
N ASP A 49 -9.76 -4.82 -9.25
CA ASP A 49 -10.52 -4.85 -10.50
C ASP A 49 -11.95 -4.29 -10.33
N VAL A 50 -12.60 -4.59 -9.20
CA VAL A 50 -13.94 -4.07 -8.87
C VAL A 50 -13.92 -2.57 -8.59
N GLU A 51 -12.90 -2.08 -7.89
CA GLU A 51 -12.77 -0.66 -7.53
C GLU A 51 -12.15 0.20 -8.65
N GLY A 52 -11.66 -0.42 -9.73
CA GLY A 52 -10.92 0.27 -10.79
C GLY A 52 -9.58 0.83 -10.33
N LEU A 53 -9.01 0.28 -9.26
CA LEU A 53 -7.73 0.68 -8.67
C LEU A 53 -6.64 -0.34 -9.01
N GLY A 54 -5.37 0.03 -8.82
CA GLY A 54 -4.27 -0.94 -8.85
C GLY A 54 -4.20 -1.74 -7.56
N TYR A 55 -3.95 -3.06 -7.64
CA TYR A 55 -3.85 -3.91 -6.44
C TYR A 55 -2.79 -3.43 -5.44
N GLN A 56 -1.67 -2.86 -5.91
CA GLN A 56 -0.64 -2.28 -5.04
C GLN A 56 -1.14 -1.02 -4.31
N THR A 57 -2.00 -0.23 -4.95
CA THR A 57 -2.64 0.94 -4.33
C THR A 57 -3.57 0.48 -3.21
N LEU A 58 -4.39 -0.54 -3.48
CA LEU A 58 -5.33 -1.10 -2.52
C LEU A 58 -4.61 -1.73 -1.31
N ILE A 59 -3.52 -2.47 -1.54
CA ILE A 59 -2.66 -3.00 -0.47
C ILE A 59 -2.14 -1.85 0.40
N ASN A 60 -1.59 -0.79 -0.20
CA ASN A 60 -1.07 0.34 0.55
C ASN A 60 -2.15 1.10 1.33
N GLN A 61 -3.35 1.28 0.77
CA GLN A 61 -4.48 1.90 1.46
C GLN A 61 -4.90 1.07 2.67
N THR A 62 -4.99 -0.25 2.50
CA THR A 62 -5.33 -1.19 3.58
C THR A 62 -4.28 -1.14 4.70
N LEU A 63 -3.00 -1.14 4.35
CA LEU A 63 -1.91 -0.99 5.34
C LEU A 63 -2.00 0.36 6.08
N ARG A 64 -2.29 1.46 5.38
CA ARG A 64 -2.48 2.78 6.03
C ARG A 64 -3.67 2.81 6.97
N ALA A 65 -4.80 2.22 6.57
CA ALA A 65 -5.99 2.14 7.41
C ALA A 65 -5.73 1.34 8.69
N ASN A 66 -4.95 0.25 8.58
CA ASN A 66 -4.52 -0.54 9.73
C ASN A 66 -3.54 0.22 10.63
N ILE A 67 -2.59 0.98 10.05
CA ILE A 67 -1.69 1.83 10.85
C ILE A 67 -2.51 2.85 11.65
N GLY A 68 -3.43 3.59 11.01
CA GLY A 68 -4.30 4.54 11.71
C GLY A 68 -5.12 3.90 12.85
N SER A 69 -5.60 2.68 12.61
CA SER A 69 -6.32 1.88 13.61
C SER A 69 -5.43 1.42 14.78
N ASN A 70 -4.14 1.17 14.54
CA ASN A 70 -3.19 0.69 15.54
C ASN A 70 -2.43 1.83 16.26
N THR A 71 -2.30 3.02 15.65
CA THR A 71 -1.61 4.19 16.22
C THR A 71 -2.56 5.16 16.93
N GLY A 72 -3.76 4.73 17.32
CA GLY A 72 -4.65 5.50 18.20
C GLY A 72 -5.76 6.31 17.52
N SER A 73 -6.04 6.10 16.23
CA SER A 73 -7.24 6.64 15.58
C SER A 73 -8.10 5.50 15.06
N ARG A 74 -8.68 4.75 16.00
CA ARG A 74 -9.72 3.77 15.70
C ARG A 74 -11.02 4.55 15.47
N PRO A 75 -11.68 4.43 14.30
CA PRO A 75 -13.09 4.76 14.23
C PRO A 75 -13.82 3.67 15.02
N LEU A 76 -13.98 3.92 16.32
CA LEU A 76 -14.74 3.16 17.31
C LEU A 76 -14.25 1.73 17.60
N ASP A 77 -13.73 1.55 18.81
CA ASP A 77 -13.49 0.24 19.39
C ASP A 77 -14.79 -0.54 19.51
N GLU A 78 -14.79 -1.82 19.14
CA GLU A 78 -15.93 -2.72 19.30
C GLU A 78 -16.38 -2.75 20.77
N GLN A 79 -15.43 -2.64 21.71
CA GLN A 79 -15.74 -2.51 23.13
C GLN A 79 -16.46 -1.19 23.45
N THR A 80 -16.11 -0.10 22.77
CA THR A 80 -16.79 1.21 22.93
C THR A 80 -18.20 1.17 22.34
N LEU A 81 -18.36 0.57 21.15
CA LEU A 81 -19.68 0.33 20.55
C LEU A 81 -20.58 -0.53 21.44
N ARG A 82 -20.05 -1.63 21.99
CA ARG A 82 -20.77 -2.50 22.92
C ARG A 82 -21.16 -1.78 24.22
N ARG A 83 -20.31 -0.88 24.72
CA ARG A 83 -20.60 -0.06 25.90
C ARG A 83 -21.75 0.91 25.63
N VAL A 84 -21.66 1.69 24.56
CA VAL A 84 -22.69 2.69 24.20
C VAL A 84 -24.04 2.01 23.96
N ILE A 85 -24.08 0.89 23.22
CA ILE A 85 -25.33 0.15 22.99
C ILE A 85 -25.94 -0.35 24.31
N ARG A 86 -25.13 -0.81 25.27
CA ARG A 86 -25.62 -1.28 26.56
C ARG A 86 -26.13 -0.13 27.44
N GLU A 87 -25.45 1.02 27.42
CA GLU A 87 -25.88 2.23 28.11
C GLU A 87 -27.23 2.71 27.59
N GLU A 88 -27.41 2.80 26.27
CA GLU A 88 -28.69 3.21 25.65
C GLU A 88 -29.84 2.21 25.94
N MET A 89 -29.57 0.89 25.93
CA MET A 89 -30.59 -0.10 26.32
C MET A 89 -30.95 -0.06 27.81
N SER A 90 -30.06 0.42 28.67
CA SER A 90 -30.31 0.58 30.10
C SER A 90 -30.99 1.91 30.46
N ALA A 91 -30.79 2.94 29.64
CA ALA A 91 -31.39 4.26 29.81
C ALA A 91 -32.78 4.38 29.15
N GLY A 92 -33.16 3.43 28.28
CA GLY A 92 -34.46 3.37 27.59
C GLY A 92 -35.54 2.56 28.31
N THR A 93 -35.72 2.73 29.62
CA THR A 93 -36.94 2.32 30.36
C THR A 93 -37.64 3.57 30.86
#